data_AF-A0A7C8YID4-F1
#
_entry.id   AF-A0A7C8YID4-F1
#
_cell.length_a   1.000
_cell.length_b   1.000
_cell.length_c   1.000
_cell.angle_alpha   90.00
_cell.angle_beta   90.00
_cell.angle_gamma   90.00
#
_symmetry.space_group_name_H-M   'P 1'
#
loop_
_entity.id
_entity.type
_entity.pdbx_description
1 polymer ?
#
loop_
_entity_poly.entity_id
_entity_poly.type
_entity_poly.pdbx_seq_one_letter_code
_entity_poly.pdbx_strand_id
1 'polypeptide(L)'
;MAAIVRASRTLLAQSPSSASSTSFFNSCRRRTLLSSSSLSFVKPFQIRSMADSAFKKVQIQRDDTTFDAYITGKDNAPGIVVLQEWWGVDFEIKNHATKISQLEPGYKTLIPDLYRGKVGLDVAEAQHLMEGLDWKGAVKDIEASVNWLKANGCKKVGVTGYCMGGALAIAGAVLVPSVD
;
A
#
# COMPACT_ATOMS: atom_id res chain seq x y z
N MET A 1 -47.62 -30.56 3.03
CA MET A 1 -49.09 -30.40 3.10
C MET A 1 -49.37 -29.05 3.77
N ALA A 2 -49.79 -28.04 2.97
CA ALA A 2 -50.40 -26.74 3.34
C ALA A 2 -49.60 -25.77 4.27
N ALA A 3 -49.62 -24.43 4.20
CA ALA A 3 -50.29 -23.38 3.41
C ALA A 3 -49.50 -22.05 3.66
N ILE A 4 -49.18 -21.19 2.69
CA ILE A 4 -49.93 -20.01 2.19
C ILE A 4 -50.66 -19.17 3.25
N VAL A 5 -50.16 -17.95 3.54
CA VAL A 5 -50.89 -16.68 3.83
C VAL A 5 -49.91 -15.52 3.53
N ARG A 6 -49.99 -14.76 2.43
CA ARG A 6 -50.88 -13.65 2.02
C ARG A 6 -50.66 -12.30 2.75
N ALA A 7 -49.87 -11.44 2.08
CA ALA A 7 -50.11 -10.04 1.66
C ALA A 7 -50.68 -8.92 2.58
N SER A 8 -50.13 -7.72 2.29
CA SER A 8 -50.75 -6.37 2.31
C SER A 8 -50.70 -5.54 3.60
N ARG A 9 -50.08 -4.36 3.58
CA ARG A 9 -50.73 -3.07 3.21
C ARG A 9 -49.78 -1.87 3.28
N THR A 10 -50.06 -0.94 2.37
CA THR A 10 -49.51 0.39 2.07
C THR A 10 -49.96 1.48 3.05
N LEU A 11 -49.16 2.55 3.24
CA LEU A 11 -49.54 3.98 3.50
C LEU A 11 -48.24 4.78 3.81
N LEU A 12 -47.70 5.61 2.91
CA LEU A 12 -47.93 7.07 2.67
C LEU A 12 -47.64 8.03 3.85
N ALA A 13 -46.71 8.97 3.62
CA ALA A 13 -46.71 10.41 4.01
C ALA A 13 -45.29 11.00 3.78
N GLN A 14 -45.00 11.72 2.70
CA GLN A 14 -45.09 13.19 2.49
C GLN A 14 -44.36 14.10 3.49
N SER A 15 -43.40 14.86 2.96
CA SER A 15 -42.66 16.02 3.49
C SER A 15 -43.54 17.28 3.66
N PRO A 16 -43.06 18.33 4.34
CA PRO A 16 -42.81 19.57 3.58
C PRO A 16 -41.68 20.52 4.09
N SER A 17 -41.18 21.36 3.15
CA SER A 17 -40.93 22.84 3.20
C SER A 17 -40.02 23.47 4.30
N SER A 18 -39.37 24.64 4.19
CA SER A 18 -38.92 25.60 3.16
C SER A 18 -38.41 26.87 3.90
N ALA A 19 -37.56 27.69 3.26
CA ALA A 19 -37.36 29.15 3.47
C ALA A 19 -36.62 29.62 4.76
N SER A 20 -35.99 30.80 4.88
CA SER A 20 -35.42 31.82 3.98
C SER A 20 -34.70 32.87 4.87
N SER A 21 -33.65 33.48 4.32
CA SER A 21 -33.08 34.83 4.55
C SER A 21 -33.45 35.68 5.78
N THR A 22 -32.45 36.28 6.44
CA THR A 22 -32.25 37.75 6.44
C THR A 22 -30.91 38.20 7.05
N SER A 23 -30.41 39.27 6.46
CA SER A 23 -29.17 40.01 6.68
C SER A 23 -29.15 40.86 7.95
N PHE A 24 -28.01 40.94 8.63
CA PHE A 24 -27.66 42.06 9.50
C PHE A 24 -26.39 42.74 8.96
N PHE A 25 -26.58 43.96 8.46
CA PHE A 25 -25.53 44.93 8.18
C PHE A 25 -25.17 45.64 9.50
N ASN A 26 -23.88 45.68 9.87
CA ASN A 26 -23.28 46.93 10.33
C ASN A 26 -21.74 46.91 10.32
N SER A 27 -21.23 47.85 9.53
CA SER A 27 -19.97 48.59 9.60
C SER A 27 -19.04 48.36 10.80
N CYS A 28 -17.79 47.96 10.53
CA CYS A 28 -16.64 48.73 11.03
C CYS A 28 -15.35 48.37 10.26
N ARG A 29 -14.68 49.39 9.69
CA ARG A 29 -13.36 49.29 9.07
C ARG A 29 -12.30 48.89 10.11
N ARG A 30 -11.48 47.88 9.79
CA ARG A 30 -10.03 47.94 10.06
C ARG A 30 -9.26 47.03 9.11
N ARG A 31 -8.38 47.64 8.31
CA ARG A 31 -7.32 46.94 7.59
C ARG A 31 -6.41 46.28 8.60
N THR A 32 -6.18 44.98 8.45
CA THR A 32 -4.93 44.33 8.86
C THR A 32 -4.66 43.20 7.88
N LEU A 33 -3.42 43.13 7.44
CA LEU A 33 -2.92 42.34 6.32
C LEU A 33 -2.99 40.86 6.67
N LEU A 34 -3.81 40.09 5.96
CA LEU A 34 -3.77 38.63 6.02
C LEU A 34 -2.73 38.15 5.02
N SER A 35 -1.61 37.69 5.59
CA SER A 35 -0.56 36.93 4.92
C SER A 35 -1.18 35.80 4.09
N SER A 36 -0.86 35.80 2.80
CA SER A 36 -1.12 34.70 1.90
C SER A 36 -0.38 33.47 2.42
N SER A 37 -1.08 32.56 3.09
CA SER A 37 -0.61 31.20 3.26
C SER A 37 -0.59 30.56 1.87
N SER A 38 0.58 30.64 1.23
CA SER A 38 0.88 29.94 0.00
C SER A 38 0.71 28.45 0.25
N LEU A 39 -0.30 27.83 -0.38
CA LEU A 39 -0.26 26.39 -0.62
C LEU A 39 1.05 26.12 -1.34
N SER A 40 1.99 25.53 -0.60
CA SER A 40 3.29 25.17 -1.14
C SER A 40 3.06 24.02 -2.10
N PHE A 41 3.00 24.34 -3.38
CA PHE A 41 3.02 23.37 -4.47
C PHE A 41 4.34 22.60 -4.37
N VAL A 42 4.28 21.43 -3.72
CA VAL A 42 5.45 20.58 -3.53
C VAL A 42 5.86 20.06 -4.90
N LYS A 43 7.06 20.42 -5.34
CA LYS A 43 7.59 19.96 -6.62
C LYS A 43 7.78 18.44 -6.58
N PRO A 44 7.37 17.70 -7.63
CA PRO A 44 7.46 16.22 -7.66
C PRO A 44 8.90 15.70 -7.49
N PHE A 45 9.91 16.52 -7.77
CA PHE A 45 11.32 16.14 -7.65
C PHE A 45 11.81 15.95 -6.21
N GLN A 46 11.23 16.65 -5.24
CA GLN A 46 11.71 16.63 -3.85
C GLN A 46 11.20 15.41 -3.07
N ILE A 47 10.08 14.80 -3.51
CA ILE A 47 9.51 13.60 -2.88
C ILE A 47 10.39 12.35 -3.16
N ARG A 48 11.08 12.31 -4.31
CA ARG A 48 11.89 11.15 -4.71
C ARG A 48 13.07 10.86 -3.76
N SER A 49 13.71 11.92 -3.24
CA SER A 49 14.86 11.82 -2.35
C SER A 49 14.50 11.35 -0.93
N MET A 50 13.33 11.70 -0.42
CA MET A 50 12.91 11.32 0.93
C MET A 50 12.57 9.83 1.05
N ALA A 51 11.98 9.23 0.01
CA ALA A 51 11.60 7.81 0.05
C ALA A 51 12.82 6.89 0.17
N ASP A 52 13.92 7.16 -0.54
CA ASP A 52 15.13 6.31 -0.47
C ASP A 52 15.86 6.39 0.88
N SER A 53 15.70 7.49 1.63
CA SER A 53 16.38 7.72 2.92
C SER A 53 15.78 6.91 4.08
N ALA A 54 14.59 6.32 3.89
CA ALA A 54 13.83 5.65 4.94
C ALA A 54 13.92 4.11 4.92
N PHE A 55 14.60 3.53 3.93
CA PHE A 55 14.70 2.08 3.78
C PHE A 55 16.05 1.55 4.25
N LYS A 56 15.98 0.53 5.11
CA LYS A 56 17.14 -0.33 5.42
C LYS A 56 17.18 -1.48 4.41
N LYS A 57 18.26 -1.56 3.65
CA LYS A 57 18.54 -2.72 2.78
C LYS A 57 19.09 -3.88 3.62
N VAL A 58 18.56 -5.08 3.40
CA VAL A 58 19.02 -6.34 3.99
C VAL A 58 19.13 -7.42 2.92
N GLN A 59 19.91 -8.46 3.20
CA GLN A 59 19.92 -9.67 2.38
C GLN A 59 19.23 -10.81 3.11
N ILE A 60 18.37 -11.52 2.38
CA ILE A 60 17.62 -12.66 2.88
C ILE A 60 18.11 -13.88 2.12
N GLN A 61 18.43 -14.93 2.88
CA GLN A 61 18.80 -16.22 2.31
C GLN A 61 17.55 -17.09 2.15
N ARG A 62 17.46 -17.74 1.00
CA ARG A 62 16.44 -18.73 0.66
C ARG A 62 17.10 -19.87 -0.10
N ASP A 63 17.08 -21.06 0.49
CA ASP A 63 17.80 -22.22 -0.01
C ASP A 63 19.28 -21.85 -0.29
N ASP A 64 19.77 -22.12 -1.51
CA ASP A 64 21.12 -21.80 -1.96
C ASP A 64 21.25 -20.40 -2.59
N THR A 65 20.21 -19.57 -2.51
CA THR A 65 20.15 -18.25 -3.15
C THR A 65 19.95 -17.14 -2.12
N THR A 66 20.47 -15.95 -2.41
CA THR A 66 20.19 -14.75 -1.63
C THR A 66 19.53 -13.70 -2.50
N PHE A 67 18.72 -12.86 -1.87
CA PHE A 67 18.12 -11.70 -2.52
C PHE A 67 18.12 -10.50 -1.59
N ASP A 68 18.14 -9.32 -2.19
CA ASP A 68 18.04 -8.07 -1.46
C ASP A 68 16.58 -7.79 -1.09
N ALA A 69 16.37 -7.18 0.08
CA ALA A 69 15.08 -6.71 0.52
C ALA A 69 15.20 -5.33 1.17
N TYR A 70 14.16 -4.52 1.04
CA TYR A 70 14.10 -3.17 1.57
C TYR A 70 13.08 -3.11 2.69
N ILE A 71 13.48 -2.62 3.86
CA ILE A 71 12.65 -2.60 5.07
C ILE A 71 12.40 -1.17 5.51
N THR A 72 11.17 -0.88 5.91
CA THR A 72 10.84 0.35 6.64
C THR A 72 9.72 0.11 7.66
N GLY A 73 9.43 1.11 8.48
CA GLY A 73 8.36 1.05 9.49
C GLY A 73 8.80 0.64 10.89
N LYS A 74 7.80 0.33 11.71
CA LYS A 74 7.95 0.17 13.17
C LYS A 74 8.38 -1.25 13.56
N ASP A 75 9.33 -1.37 14.48
CA ASP A 75 9.70 -2.67 15.05
C ASP A 75 8.62 -3.25 15.96
N ASN A 76 8.58 -4.58 16.08
CA ASN A 76 7.58 -5.32 16.87
C ASN A 76 6.10 -5.03 16.50
N ALA A 77 5.87 -4.52 15.28
CA ALA A 77 4.55 -4.32 14.69
C ALA A 77 4.15 -5.51 13.79
N PRO A 78 2.88 -5.64 13.38
CA PRO A 78 2.50 -6.55 12.30
C PRO A 78 3.31 -6.25 11.03
N GLY A 79 3.71 -7.32 10.34
CA GLY A 79 4.51 -7.26 9.13
C GLY A 79 3.64 -7.26 7.88
N ILE A 80 4.07 -6.54 6.84
CA ILE A 80 3.48 -6.62 5.51
C ILE A 80 4.60 -6.78 4.49
N VAL A 81 4.59 -7.89 3.77
CA VAL A 81 5.42 -8.06 2.57
C VAL A 81 4.73 -7.31 1.42
N VAL A 82 5.43 -6.36 0.82
CA VAL A 82 4.91 -5.49 -0.25
C VAL A 82 5.59 -5.88 -1.56
N LEU A 83 4.85 -6.49 -2.48
CA LEU A 83 5.40 -7.05 -3.71
C LEU A 83 5.41 -6.02 -4.84
N GLN A 84 6.58 -5.96 -5.48
CA GLN A 84 6.88 -5.06 -6.59
C GLN A 84 5.96 -5.22 -7.79
N GLU A 85 5.94 -4.17 -8.59
CA GLU A 85 5.33 -4.13 -9.90
C GLU A 85 6.23 -4.80 -10.95
N TRP A 86 5.74 -4.91 -12.19
CA TRP A 86 6.51 -5.44 -13.32
C TRP A 86 7.77 -4.63 -13.67
N TRP A 87 7.91 -3.40 -13.13
CA TRP A 87 9.06 -2.52 -13.32
C TRP A 87 10.25 -2.86 -12.40
N GLY A 88 10.06 -3.60 -11.31
CA GLY A 88 11.09 -3.78 -10.28
C GLY A 88 10.82 -3.04 -8.98
N VAL A 89 11.82 -2.97 -8.11
CA VAL A 89 11.76 -2.16 -6.88
C VAL A 89 12.01 -0.69 -7.19
N ASP A 90 10.98 -0.04 -7.74
CA ASP A 90 11.01 1.34 -8.18
C ASP A 90 10.65 2.33 -7.04
N PHE A 91 10.46 3.61 -7.40
CA PHE A 91 10.06 4.62 -6.43
C PHE A 91 8.61 4.44 -5.96
N GLU A 92 7.68 4.07 -6.85
CA GLU A 92 6.27 3.96 -6.50
C GLU A 92 6.01 2.83 -5.50
N ILE A 93 6.68 1.68 -5.66
CA ILE A 93 6.54 0.60 -4.68
C ILE A 93 7.12 0.98 -3.32
N LYS A 94 8.26 1.69 -3.28
CA LYS A 94 8.83 2.21 -2.02
C LYS A 94 7.91 3.23 -1.38
N ASN A 95 7.26 4.08 -2.17
CA ASN A 95 6.27 5.03 -1.70
C ASN A 95 5.05 4.33 -1.09
N HIS A 96 4.54 3.27 -1.75
CA HIS A 96 3.47 2.44 -1.20
C HIS A 96 3.85 1.76 0.12
N ALA A 97 5.02 1.13 0.19
CA ALA A 97 5.49 0.49 1.42
C ALA A 97 5.70 1.49 2.56
N THR A 98 6.14 2.71 2.26
CA THR A 98 6.25 3.81 3.23
C THR A 98 4.88 4.21 3.75
N LYS A 99 3.91 4.45 2.87
CA LYS A 99 2.53 4.79 3.25
C LYS A 99 1.91 3.71 4.13
N ILE A 100 2.06 2.44 3.75
CA ILE A 100 1.57 1.29 4.54
C ILE A 100 2.21 1.29 5.93
N SER A 101 3.52 1.52 6.03
CA SER A 101 4.22 1.55 7.31
C SER A 101 3.71 2.64 8.27
N GLN A 102 3.20 3.75 7.71
CA GLN A 102 2.68 4.91 8.43
C GLN A 102 1.19 4.79 8.80
N LEU A 103 0.48 3.78 8.31
CA LEU A 103 -0.91 3.54 8.71
C LEU A 103 -0.97 3.13 10.18
N GLU A 104 -1.90 3.70 10.96
CA GLU A 104 -2.16 3.27 12.33
C GLU A 104 -2.68 1.81 12.35
N PRO A 105 -2.18 0.94 13.26
CA PRO A 105 -1.34 1.19 14.45
C PRO A 105 0.18 1.23 14.22
N GLY A 106 0.61 1.25 12.96
CA GLY A 106 1.98 1.12 12.48
C GLY A 106 2.25 -0.30 11.97
N TYR A 107 2.96 -0.41 10.85
CA TYR A 107 3.34 -1.69 10.25
C TYR A 107 4.84 -1.72 9.96
N LYS A 108 5.44 -2.92 10.00
CA LYS A 108 6.76 -3.17 9.46
C LYS A 108 6.60 -3.65 8.02
N THR A 109 7.16 -2.93 7.06
CA THR A 109 7.04 -3.30 5.65
C THR A 109 8.36 -3.82 5.12
N LEU A 110 8.28 -4.81 4.24
CA LEU A 110 9.42 -5.44 3.58
C LEU A 110 9.11 -5.62 2.11
N ILE A 111 9.98 -5.10 1.24
CA ILE A 111 9.89 -5.24 -0.22
C ILE A 111 10.99 -6.22 -0.66
N PRO A 112 10.66 -7.45 -1.09
CA PRO A 112 11.63 -8.35 -1.66
C PRO A 112 11.96 -7.95 -3.10
N ASP A 113 13.25 -7.91 -3.44
CA ASP A 113 13.72 -7.64 -4.80
C ASP A 113 13.73 -8.92 -5.64
N LEU A 114 12.61 -9.15 -6.33
CA LEU A 114 12.39 -10.34 -7.15
C LEU A 114 13.23 -10.33 -8.43
N TYR A 115 13.73 -9.16 -8.85
CA TYR A 115 14.54 -8.99 -10.06
C TYR A 115 16.04 -8.85 -9.78
N ARG A 116 16.46 -9.01 -8.53
CA ARG A 116 17.88 -9.02 -8.12
C ARG A 116 18.60 -7.71 -8.48
N GLY A 117 17.95 -6.59 -8.21
CA GLY A 117 18.49 -5.24 -8.38
C GLY A 117 18.16 -4.60 -9.72
N LYS A 118 17.50 -5.33 -10.63
CA LYS A 118 17.12 -4.79 -11.94
C LYS A 118 15.80 -4.04 -11.84
N VAL A 119 15.76 -2.89 -12.50
CA VAL A 119 14.58 -2.05 -12.65
C VAL A 119 14.44 -1.71 -14.13
N GLY A 120 13.26 -1.94 -14.70
CA GLY A 120 12.98 -1.60 -16.10
C GLY A 120 12.86 -0.09 -16.28
N LEU A 121 13.51 0.45 -17.31
CA LEU A 121 13.46 1.88 -17.64
C LEU A 121 12.50 2.17 -18.79
N ASP A 122 12.20 1.15 -19.60
CA ASP A 122 11.20 1.18 -20.66
C ASP A 122 10.36 -0.11 -20.72
N VAL A 123 9.31 -0.08 -21.53
CA VAL A 123 8.35 -1.18 -21.64
C VAL A 123 9.00 -2.48 -22.10
N ALA A 124 9.99 -2.41 -23.00
CA ALA A 124 10.66 -3.60 -23.52
C ALA A 124 11.53 -4.26 -22.44
N GLU A 125 12.26 -3.45 -21.66
CA GLU A 125 13.03 -3.94 -20.51
C GLU A 125 12.13 -4.55 -19.44
N ALA A 126 11.03 -3.88 -19.08
CA ALA A 126 10.08 -4.38 -18.09
C ALA A 126 9.42 -5.70 -18.54
N GLN A 127 9.06 -5.79 -19.82
CA GLN A 127 8.55 -7.02 -20.41
C GLN A 127 9.60 -8.15 -20.32
N HIS A 128 10.85 -7.87 -20.69
CA HIS A 128 11.91 -8.87 -20.61
C HIS A 128 12.18 -9.35 -19.18
N LEU A 129 12.12 -8.44 -18.19
CA LEU A 129 12.24 -8.80 -16.77
C LEU A 129 11.09 -9.71 -16.31
N MET A 130 9.86 -9.40 -16.74
CA MET A 130 8.67 -10.18 -16.40
C MET A 130 8.69 -11.57 -17.03
N GLU A 131 9.11 -11.68 -18.29
CA GLU A 131 9.29 -12.96 -18.99
C GLU A 131 10.39 -13.81 -18.35
N GLY A 132 11.45 -13.18 -17.85
CA GLY A 132 12.56 -13.84 -17.16
C GLY A 132 12.30 -14.18 -15.69
N LEU A 133 11.14 -13.81 -15.14
CA LEU A 133 10.83 -14.05 -13.73
C LEU A 133 10.58 -15.54 -13.46
N ASP A 134 11.36 -16.13 -12.55
CA ASP A 134 11.04 -17.43 -11.97
C ASP A 134 9.87 -17.29 -10.98
N TRP A 135 8.64 -17.49 -11.47
CA TRP A 135 7.42 -17.39 -10.68
C TRP A 135 7.39 -18.33 -9.46
N LYS A 136 7.91 -19.56 -9.60
CA LYS A 136 7.98 -20.50 -8.47
C LYS A 136 9.02 -20.04 -7.46
N GLY A 137 10.16 -19.57 -7.95
CA GLY A 137 11.20 -18.97 -7.13
C GLY A 137 10.71 -17.75 -6.37
N ALA A 138 9.93 -16.88 -7.02
CA ALA A 138 9.33 -15.69 -6.41
C ALA A 138 8.39 -16.05 -5.25
N VAL A 139 7.57 -17.10 -5.38
CA VAL A 139 6.73 -17.57 -4.27
C VAL A 139 7.57 -18.02 -3.07
N LYS A 140 8.69 -18.70 -3.30
CA LYS A 140 9.61 -19.05 -2.21
C LYS A 140 10.35 -17.84 -1.63
N ASP A 141 10.65 -16.81 -2.43
CA ASP A 141 11.22 -15.54 -1.93
C ASP A 141 10.21 -14.82 -1.02
N ILE A 142 8.91 -14.89 -1.37
CA ILE A 142 7.81 -14.38 -0.54
C ILE A 142 7.77 -15.14 0.78
N GLU A 143 7.83 -16.47 0.75
CA GLU A 143 7.89 -17.29 1.96
C GLU A 143 9.08 -16.94 2.85
N ALA A 144 10.28 -16.83 2.27
CA ALA A 144 11.47 -16.43 3.00
C ALA A 144 11.33 -15.03 3.62
N SER A 145 10.69 -14.10 2.91
CA SER A 145 10.39 -12.74 3.40
C SER A 145 9.42 -12.73 4.56
N VAL A 146 8.37 -13.55 4.48
CA VAL A 146 7.38 -13.74 5.56
C VAL A 146 8.07 -14.31 6.81
N ASN A 147 8.84 -15.38 6.63
CA ASN A 147 9.59 -16.02 7.71
C ASN A 147 10.61 -15.06 8.33
N TRP A 148 11.29 -14.25 7.51
CA TRP A 148 12.21 -13.22 7.99
C TRP A 148 11.50 -12.19 8.87
N LEU A 149 10.34 -11.67 8.45
CA LEU A 149 9.56 -10.73 9.27
C LEU A 149 9.13 -11.36 10.60
N LYS A 150 8.66 -12.61 10.58
CA LYS A 150 8.29 -13.34 11.80
C LYS A 150 9.47 -13.52 12.75
N ALA A 151 10.63 -13.91 12.22
CA ALA A 151 11.88 -14.02 13.00
C ALA A 151 12.37 -12.67 13.56
N ASN A 152 11.96 -11.55 12.95
CA ASN A 152 12.34 -10.19 13.34
C ASN A 152 11.22 -9.44 14.12
N GLY A 153 10.38 -10.17 14.84
CA GLY A 153 9.45 -9.63 15.84
C GLY A 153 8.03 -9.36 15.35
N CYS A 154 7.71 -9.63 14.08
CA CYS A 154 6.35 -9.49 13.56
C CYS A 154 5.50 -10.72 13.92
N LYS A 155 4.54 -10.58 14.84
CA LYS A 155 3.68 -11.70 15.26
C LYS A 155 2.70 -12.19 14.17
N LYS A 156 2.27 -11.27 13.32
CA LYS A 156 1.44 -11.53 12.15
C LYS A 156 2.07 -10.90 10.93
N VAL A 157 2.02 -11.58 9.80
CA VAL A 157 2.59 -11.13 8.54
C VAL A 157 1.62 -11.40 7.39
N GLY A 158 1.18 -10.32 6.76
CA GLY A 158 0.39 -10.37 5.53
C GLY A 158 1.25 -10.14 4.29
N VAL A 159 0.67 -10.39 3.13
CA VAL A 159 1.28 -10.11 1.82
C VAL A 159 0.32 -9.25 1.00
N THR A 160 0.85 -8.21 0.37
CA THR A 160 0.13 -7.38 -0.59
C THR A 160 1.03 -7.10 -1.80
N GLY A 161 0.44 -6.72 -2.92
CA GLY A 161 1.21 -6.44 -4.12
C GLY A 161 0.44 -5.66 -5.16
N TYR A 162 1.18 -5.07 -6.09
CA TYR A 162 0.65 -4.17 -7.10
C TYR A 162 0.89 -4.74 -8.51
N CYS A 163 -0.12 -4.68 -9.38
CA CYS A 163 -0.04 -5.23 -10.73
C CYS A 163 0.38 -6.72 -10.72
N MET A 164 1.53 -7.05 -11.33
CA MET A 164 2.18 -8.37 -11.27
C MET A 164 2.30 -8.89 -9.82
N GLY A 165 2.68 -8.01 -8.89
CA GLY A 165 2.76 -8.32 -7.47
C GLY A 165 1.42 -8.71 -6.85
N GLY A 166 0.29 -8.27 -7.41
CA GLY A 166 -1.04 -8.67 -6.95
C GLY A 166 -1.33 -10.14 -7.24
N ALA A 167 -0.94 -10.63 -8.42
CA ALA A 167 -1.03 -12.05 -8.74
C ALA A 167 -0.13 -12.89 -7.82
N LEU A 168 1.09 -12.42 -7.56
CA LEU A 168 2.00 -13.05 -6.61
C LEU A 168 1.49 -13.01 -5.17
N ALA A 169 0.77 -11.96 -4.76
CA ALA A 169 0.17 -11.87 -3.43
C ALA A 169 -0.92 -12.93 -3.25
N ILE A 170 -1.77 -13.14 -4.27
CA ILE A 170 -2.76 -14.23 -4.28
C ILE A 170 -2.07 -15.59 -4.24
N ALA A 171 -1.04 -15.79 -5.08
CA ALA A 171 -0.27 -17.03 -5.07
C ALA A 171 0.39 -17.29 -3.71
N GLY A 172 0.97 -16.25 -3.09
CA GLY A 172 1.55 -16.31 -1.75
C GLY A 172 0.52 -16.69 -0.70
N ALA A 173 -0.67 -16.06 -0.71
CA ALA A 173 -1.75 -16.38 0.23
C ALA A 173 -2.24 -17.83 0.12
N VAL A 174 -2.17 -18.45 -1.07
CA VAL A 174 -2.60 -19.84 -1.28
C VAL A 174 -1.47 -20.85 -1.00
N LEU A 175 -0.24 -20.52 -1.40
CA LEU A 175 0.87 -21.47 -1.44
C LEU A 175 1.83 -21.37 -0.24
N VAL A 176 1.78 -20.28 0.53
CA VAL A 176 2.67 -20.02 1.67
C VAL A 176 1.87 -20.13 2.97
N PRO A 177 1.93 -21.27 3.69
CA PRO A 177 1.15 -21.48 4.92
C PRO A 177 1.54 -20.54 6.06
N SER A 178 2.72 -19.92 5.98
CA SER A 178 3.20 -18.96 6.96
C SER A 178 2.53 -17.57 6.86
N VAL A 179 1.75 -17.29 5.82
CA VAL A 179 0.98 -16.03 5.70
C VAL A 179 -0.24 -16.08 6.61
N ASP A 180 -0.49 -15.01 7.37
CA ASP A 180 -1.59 -14.91 8.35
C ASP A 180 -2.90 -14.33 7.80
#